data_AF-A0A810NB30-F1
#
_entry.id   AF-A0A810NB30-F1
#
_cell.length_a   1.000
_cell.length_b   1.000
_cell.length_c   1.000
_cell.angle_alpha   90.00
_cell.angle_beta   90.00
_cell.angle_gamma   90.00
#
_symmetry.space_group_name_H-M   'P 1'
#
loop_
_entity.id
_entity.type
_entity.pdbx_description
1 polymer ?
#
loop_
_entity_poly.entity_id
_entity_poly.type
_entity_poly.pdbx_seq_one_letter_code
_entity_poly.pdbx_strand_id
1 'polypeptide(L)'
;MNIGDPWPDLYEAEARVLAMQSKLHRWATVDPGRRFDDLRNLVYDPAFLVVAWSRVRGNKDARTAGVDGVAPRAVDHLSAAGRYSP
;
A
#
# COMPACT_ATOMS: atom_id res chain seq x y z
N MET A 1 7.64 -2.51 14.09
CA MET A 1 7.73 -1.30 13.25
C MET A 1 8.26 -1.78 11.91
N ASN A 2 7.44 -1.78 10.86
CA ASN A 2 7.75 -2.49 9.59
C ASN A 2 8.58 -1.62 8.62
N ILE A 3 9.25 -0.60 9.17
CA ILE A 3 10.16 0.27 8.41
C ILE A 3 11.42 -0.55 8.13
N GLY A 4 11.50 -1.09 6.91
CA GLY A 4 12.64 -1.91 6.46
C GLY A 4 12.29 -3.32 5.98
N ASP A 5 11.03 -3.74 6.07
CA ASP A 5 10.61 -5.01 5.49
C ASP A 5 10.73 -4.98 3.95
N PRO A 6 11.13 -6.10 3.31
CA PRO A 6 11.19 -6.18 1.86
C PRO A 6 9.80 -5.92 1.25
N TRP A 7 9.78 -5.24 0.10
CA TRP A 7 8.56 -4.98 -0.64
C TRP A 7 7.95 -6.30 -1.12
N PRO A 8 6.72 -6.64 -0.68
CA PRO A 8 6.02 -7.82 -1.19
C PRO A 8 5.56 -7.57 -2.63
N ASP A 9 5.31 -8.65 -3.38
CA ASP A 9 4.55 -8.54 -4.62
C ASP A 9 3.07 -8.20 -4.33
N LEU A 10 2.30 -7.89 -5.39
CA LEU A 10 0.90 -7.48 -5.23
C LEU A 10 0.03 -8.57 -4.58
N TYR A 11 0.26 -9.84 -4.92
CA TYR A 11 -0.55 -10.95 -4.40
C TYR A 11 -0.30 -11.16 -2.90
N GLU A 12 0.96 -11.20 -2.50
CA GLU A 12 1.37 -11.27 -1.10
C GLU A 12 0.86 -10.05 -0.30
N ALA A 13 0.95 -8.86 -0.91
CA ALA A 13 0.48 -7.63 -0.30
C ALA A 13 -1.03 -7.65 -0.04
N GLU A 14 -1.81 -8.09 -1.03
CA GLU A 14 -3.28 -8.21 -0.92
C GLU A 14 -3.67 -9.19 0.19
N ALA A 15 -3.01 -10.35 0.28
CA ALA A 15 -3.27 -11.32 1.34
C ALA A 15 -3.00 -10.74 2.74
N ARG A 16 -1.88 -10.03 2.92
CA ARG A 16 -1.52 -9.37 4.19
C ARG A 16 -2.50 -8.26 4.56
N VAL A 17 -2.87 -7.41 3.60
CA VAL A 17 -3.85 -6.33 3.82
C VAL A 17 -5.21 -6.92 4.19
N LEU A 18 -5.68 -7.96 3.50
CA LEU A 18 -6.96 -8.61 3.81
C LEU A 18 -6.98 -9.22 5.21
N ALA A 19 -5.89 -9.87 5.64
CA ALA A 19 -5.78 -10.40 7.00
C ALA A 19 -5.88 -9.29 8.05
N MET A 20 -5.20 -8.16 7.84
CA MET A 20 -5.26 -7.02 8.75
C MET A 20 -6.63 -6.35 8.74
N GLN A 21 -7.25 -6.16 7.57
CA GLN A 21 -8.61 -5.63 7.45
C GLN A 21 -9.63 -6.53 8.19
N SER A 22 -9.52 -7.84 8.05
CA SER A 22 -10.39 -8.81 8.73
C SER A 22 -10.23 -8.71 10.26
N LYS A 23 -9.00 -8.56 10.74
CA LYS A 23 -8.68 -8.36 12.15
C LYS A 23 -9.27 -7.06 12.70
N LEU A 24 -9.08 -5.95 11.98
CA LEU A 24 -9.63 -4.64 12.35
C LEU A 24 -11.15 -4.66 12.36
N HIS A 25 -11.78 -5.26 11.34
CA HIS A 25 -13.23 -5.40 11.27
C HIS A 25 -13.77 -6.19 12.46
N ARG A 26 -13.18 -7.36 12.76
CA ARG A 26 -13.59 -8.17 13.92
C ARG A 26 -13.46 -7.38 15.23
N TRP A 27 -12.38 -6.62 15.40
CA TRP A 27 -12.17 -5.81 16.58
C TRP A 27 -13.19 -4.67 16.72
N ALA A 28 -13.51 -3.98 15.62
CA ALA A 28 -14.51 -2.92 15.62
C ALA A 28 -15.92 -3.45 15.91
N THR A 29 -16.24 -4.67 15.45
CA THR A 29 -17.54 -5.32 15.72
C THR A 29 -17.67 -5.75 17.18
N VAL A 30 -16.59 -6.24 17.79
CA VAL A 30 -16.61 -6.70 19.20
C VAL A 30 -16.60 -5.54 20.20
N ASP A 31 -15.89 -4.45 19.89
CA ASP A 31 -15.82 -3.26 20.72
C ASP A 31 -15.93 -1.99 19.85
N PRO A 32 -17.15 -1.47 19.64
CA PRO A 32 -17.36 -0.27 18.83
C PRO A 32 -16.71 1.00 19.40
N GLY A 33 -16.38 1.02 20.70
CA GLY A 33 -15.70 2.13 21.37
C GLY A 33 -14.17 2.06 21.24
N ARG A 34 -13.64 1.00 20.64
CA ARG A 34 -12.20 0.75 20.58
C ARG A 34 -11.48 1.81 19.75
N ARG A 35 -10.48 2.45 20.37
CA ARG A 35 -9.52 3.31 19.65
C ARG A 35 -8.37 2.46 19.12
N PHE A 36 -7.98 2.72 17.87
CA PHE A 36 -6.85 2.05 17.24
C PHE A 36 -5.64 3.00 17.24
N ASP A 37 -4.79 2.89 18.27
CA ASP A 37 -3.67 3.81 18.47
C ASP A 37 -2.51 3.62 17.47
N ASP A 38 -2.53 2.52 16.71
CA ASP A 38 -1.42 2.11 15.84
C ASP A 38 -1.75 2.12 14.33
N LEU A 39 -2.88 2.74 13.93
CA LEU A 39 -3.25 2.83 12.51
C LEU A 39 -2.19 3.50 11.64
N ARG A 40 -1.40 4.42 12.22
CA ARG A 40 -0.29 5.08 11.52
C ARG A 40 0.72 4.09 10.96
N ASN A 41 0.96 2.96 11.64
CA ASN A 41 1.90 1.95 11.17
C ASN A 41 1.40 1.25 9.90
N LEU A 42 0.09 1.22 9.65
CA LEU A 42 -0.49 0.66 8.43
C LEU A 42 -0.22 1.57 7.22
N VAL A 43 -0.14 2.88 7.42
CA VAL A 43 0.16 3.83 6.33
C VAL A 43 1.58 3.64 5.80
N TYR A 44 2.51 3.25 6.66
CA TYR A 44 3.92 3.02 6.31
C TYR A 44 4.24 1.55 6.00
N ASP A 45 3.27 0.65 6.10
CA ASP A 45 3.49 -0.78 5.86
C ASP A 45 3.66 -1.04 4.34
N PRO A 46 4.74 -1.72 3.91
CA PRO A 46 4.98 -1.99 2.49
C PRO A 46 3.83 -2.69 1.76
N ALA A 47 3.10 -3.59 2.41
CA ALA A 47 1.96 -4.27 1.79
C ALA A 47 0.80 -3.30 1.53
N PHE A 48 0.51 -2.41 2.50
CA PHE A 48 -0.52 -1.39 2.33
C PHE A 48 -0.15 -0.39 1.23
N LEU A 49 1.11 0.01 1.14
CA LEU A 49 1.60 0.91 0.08
C LEU A 49 1.48 0.27 -1.31
N VAL A 50 1.85 -1.00 -1.46
CA VAL A 50 1.72 -1.74 -2.74
C VAL A 50 0.27 -1.82 -3.19
N VAL A 51 -0.65 -2.20 -2.29
CA VAL A 51 -2.09 -2.30 -2.61
C VAL A 51 -2.69 -0.93 -2.90
N ALA A 52 -2.33 0.09 -2.11
CA ALA A 52 -2.79 1.46 -2.33
C ALA A 52 -2.35 1.98 -3.70
N TRP A 53 -1.07 1.80 -4.04
CA TRP A 53 -0.54 2.18 -5.34
C TRP A 53 -1.25 1.44 -6.49
N SER A 54 -1.46 0.13 -6.33
CA SER A 54 -2.18 -0.71 -7.29
C SER A 54 -3.58 -0.17 -7.62
N ARG A 55 -4.27 0.37 -6.62
CA ARG A 55 -5.59 1.01 -6.80
C ARG A 55 -5.48 2.39 -7.43
N VAL A 56 -4.57 3.25 -6.94
CA VAL A 56 -4.40 4.63 -7.42
C VAL A 56 -4.06 4.67 -8.92
N ARG A 57 -3.15 3.82 -9.39
CA ARG A 57 -2.78 3.72 -10.82
C ARG A 57 -3.94 3.23 -11.72
N GLY A 58 -4.95 2.59 -11.13
CA GLY A 58 -6.15 2.11 -11.79
C GLY A 58 -7.30 3.13 -11.83
N ASN A 59 -7.19 4.26 -11.13
CA ASN A 59 -8.23 5.27 -11.10
C ASN A 59 -8.55 5.84 -12.49
N LYS A 60 -9.79 6.30 -12.68
CA LYS A 60 -10.29 6.87 -13.94
C LYS A 60 -9.37 7.95 -14.50
N ASP A 61 -8.88 8.82 -13.62
CA ASP A 61 -8.02 9.97 -13.98
C ASP A 61 -6.52 9.67 -13.82
N ALA A 62 -6.12 8.40 -13.78
CA ALA A 62 -4.70 8.02 -13.63
C ALA A 62 -3.81 8.45 -14.81
N ARG A 63 -4.39 9.02 -15.89
CA ARG A 63 -3.69 9.64 -17.02
C ARG A 63 -3.50 11.15 -16.88
N THR A 64 -4.19 11.77 -15.93
CA THR A 64 -4.11 13.21 -15.70
C THR A 64 -2.95 13.48 -14.76
N ALA A 65 -2.04 14.34 -15.19
CA ALA A 65 -0.94 14.81 -14.35
C ALA A 65 -1.47 15.68 -13.19
N GLY A 66 -0.88 15.52 -12.00
CA GLY A 66 -1.11 16.43 -10.90
C GLY A 66 -0.44 17.79 -11.13
N VAL A 67 -0.49 18.66 -10.11
CA VAL A 67 0.26 19.93 -10.09
C VAL A 67 1.77 19.69 -10.18
N ASP A 68 2.23 18.51 -9.76
CA ASP A 68 3.60 18.01 -9.90
C ASP A 68 3.97 17.61 -11.34
N GLY A 69 3.02 17.63 -12.28
CA GLY A 69 3.23 17.22 -13.67
C GLY A 69 3.30 15.70 -13.86
N VAL A 70 3.07 14.89 -12.82
CA VAL A 70 3.20 13.44 -12.87
C VAL A 70 1.82 12.78 -12.89
N ALA A 71 1.56 11.98 -13.93
CA ALA A 71 0.36 11.15 -13.99
C ALA A 71 0.60 9.83 -13.24
N PRO A 72 -0.36 9.32 -12.44
CA PRO A 72 -0.18 8.06 -11.72
C PRO A 72 0.22 6.86 -12.61
N ARG A 73 -0.28 6.80 -13.85
CA ARG A 73 0.13 5.77 -14.83
C ARG A 73 1.55 5.92 -15.36
N ALA A 74 2.14 7.10 -15.28
CA ALA A 74 3.51 7.35 -15.72
C ALA A 74 4.54 6.90 -14.67
N VAL A 75 4.10 6.67 -13.43
CA VAL A 75 4.92 6.10 -12.37
C VAL A 75 4.85 4.57 -12.49
N ASP A 76 5.66 4.03 -13.38
CA ASP A 76 5.97 2.60 -13.36
C ASP A 76 6.99 2.29 -12.27
N HIS A 77 7.19 1.01 -11.95
CA HIS A 77 8.31 0.61 -11.11
C HIS A 77 9.56 1.23 -11.71
N LEU A 78 10.12 2.24 -11.04
CA LEU A 78 11.55 2.47 -11.08
C LEU A 78 12.13 1.10 -10.73
N SER A 79 12.62 0.41 -11.77
CA SER A 79 13.54 -0.70 -11.65
C SER A 79 14.44 -0.38 -10.45
N ALA A 80 14.75 -1.30 -9.55
CA ALA A 80 15.75 -2.33 -9.81
C ALA A 80 16.98 -1.87 -10.64
N ALA A 81 17.16 -0.58 -10.95
CA ALA A 81 18.31 0.06 -11.58
C ALA A 81 19.43 0.25 -10.54
N GLY A 82 19.73 -0.84 -9.84
CA GLY A 82 20.79 -0.96 -8.86
C GLY A 82 21.10 -2.41 -8.48
N ARG A 83 20.42 -3.41 -9.04
CA ARG A 83 20.70 -4.83 -8.76
C ARG A 83 20.62 -5.69 -10.03
N TYR A 84 21.45 -5.41 -11.02
CA TYR A 84 22.15 -6.41 -11.84
C TYR A 84 23.05 -5.65 -12.82
N SER A 85 24.36 -5.83 -12.68
CA SER A 85 25.32 -5.61 -13.76
C SER A 85 26.10 -6.92 -13.89
N PRO A 86 26.16 -7.55 -15.09
CA PRO A 86 27.04 -8.69 -15.32
C PRO A 86 28.52 -8.29 -15.21
#